data_AF-A0A1X1ZKV2-F1
#
_entry.id   AF-A0A1X1ZKV2-F1
#
_cell.length_a   1.000
_cell.length_b   1.000
_cell.length_c   1.000
_cell.angle_alpha   90.00
_cell.angle_beta   90.00
_cell.angle_gamma   90.00
#
_symmetry.space_group_name_H-M   'P 1'
#
loop_
_entity.id
_entity.type
_entity.pdbx_description
1 polymer ?
#
loop_
_entity_poly.entity_id
_entity_poly.type
_entity_poly.pdbx_seq_one_letter_code
_entity_poly.pdbx_strand_id
1 'polypeptide(L)'
;MPALPESANHNINEIAGAATSGAVDVDIVASPQSPSLWATASIYLKTNVDTSGATLTVTYGGVEMTEKAGARTYWDGHKNLLTVFELGFNGLESPPTGSKTVHAAVSGLPSDSGGFWILCDVVVYSGVLSSGDPVVVSGDTAGAQTANSVTVPSVSEAHRVVTVHAIRTPNLFSAHNLSARAITSGVYAYIAYLLSLLGYNFFPYVVSASGGELLVQDAPGASTVTGTCTQPSTAQWAAIGFSLTPAPVVLEAALEIPMETTASLSIHRALTPVAERYWKIPAIPGIMPDGSEAPLAGQFIKAADGIIMPLYIKDPGDVVEYTLDWSNHLPDDDPIVAVSYSVTNSELIIVSSSFTEITTQVILSGCVTGVSYGVTAHATTEHGRQLDRTFRIVGGQN
;
A
#
# COMPACT_ATOMS: atom_id res chain seq x y z
N MET A 1 -5.80 -0.09 -4.36
CA MET A 1 -6.14 -1.52 -4.45
C MET A 1 -7.16 -1.63 -5.57
N PRO A 2 -7.10 -2.59 -6.52
CA PRO A 2 -8.15 -2.71 -7.52
C PRO A 2 -9.50 -2.91 -6.81
N ALA A 3 -10.57 -2.34 -7.36
CA ALA A 3 -11.92 -2.63 -6.88
C ALA A 3 -12.24 -4.10 -7.17
N LEU A 4 -12.49 -4.89 -6.12
CA LEU A 4 -12.71 -6.33 -6.24
C LEU A 4 -14.15 -6.69 -5.86
N PRO A 5 -14.80 -7.59 -6.62
CA PRO A 5 -16.11 -8.10 -6.27
C PRO A 5 -15.96 -9.01 -5.07
N GLU A 6 -16.76 -8.77 -4.04
CA GLU A 6 -16.73 -9.54 -2.81
C GLU A 6 -17.88 -10.54 -2.76
N SER A 7 -19.10 -10.03 -2.93
CA SER A 7 -20.31 -10.84 -2.91
C SER A 7 -21.34 -10.27 -3.85
N ALA A 8 -22.20 -11.16 -4.34
CA ALA A 8 -23.34 -10.80 -5.15
C ALA A 8 -24.48 -11.76 -4.81
N ASN A 9 -25.68 -11.23 -4.71
CA ASN A 9 -26.88 -12.02 -4.60
C ASN A 9 -28.05 -11.27 -5.22
N HIS A 10 -29.17 -11.97 -5.40
CA HIS A 10 -30.32 -11.41 -6.07
C HIS A 10 -31.61 -12.03 -5.56
N ASN A 11 -32.72 -11.31 -5.74
CA ASN A 11 -34.04 -11.84 -5.47
C ASN A 11 -35.11 -11.09 -6.28
N ILE A 12 -36.27 -11.72 -6.41
CA ILE A 12 -37.46 -11.16 -7.04
C ILE A 12 -38.66 -11.35 -6.13
N ASN A 13 -39.57 -10.37 -6.12
CA ASN A 13 -40.89 -10.55 -5.54
C ASN A 13 -41.99 -10.14 -6.52
N GLU A 14 -43.03 -10.97 -6.59
CA GLU A 14 -44.28 -10.67 -7.28
C GLU A 14 -45.30 -10.16 -6.26
N ILE A 15 -45.77 -8.94 -6.48
CA ILE A 15 -46.76 -8.29 -5.64
C ILE A 15 -48.11 -8.38 -6.35
N ALA A 16 -48.94 -9.29 -5.87
CA ALA A 16 -50.21 -9.63 -6.51
C ALA A 16 -51.32 -8.59 -6.26
N GLY A 17 -52.25 -8.51 -7.21
CA GLY A 17 -53.49 -7.73 -7.10
C GLY A 17 -53.27 -6.22 -7.12
N ALA A 18 -54.25 -5.47 -6.61
CA ALA A 18 -54.32 -4.00 -6.64
C ALA A 18 -53.39 -3.28 -5.65
N ALA A 19 -52.25 -3.89 -5.30
CA ALA A 19 -51.29 -3.32 -4.38
C ALA A 19 -50.65 -2.06 -4.97
N THR A 20 -50.44 -1.06 -4.13
CA THR A 20 -49.77 0.21 -4.48
C THR A 20 -48.37 0.33 -3.87
N SER A 21 -47.95 -0.70 -3.13
CA SER A 21 -46.65 -0.83 -2.50
C SER A 21 -46.24 -2.31 -2.38
N GLY A 22 -44.94 -2.56 -2.20
CA GLY A 22 -44.37 -3.89 -2.06
C GLY A 22 -42.86 -3.83 -1.85
N ALA A 23 -42.24 -4.97 -1.57
CA ALA A 23 -40.81 -5.03 -1.26
C ALA A 23 -40.18 -6.37 -1.65
N VAL A 24 -38.85 -6.39 -1.72
CA VAL A 24 -38.02 -7.58 -1.90
C VAL A 24 -36.80 -7.51 -0.98
N ASP A 25 -36.47 -8.65 -0.39
CA ASP A 25 -35.31 -8.81 0.49
C ASP A 25 -34.24 -9.64 -0.20
N VAL A 26 -32.99 -9.20 -0.13
CA VAL A 26 -31.82 -9.91 -0.65
C VAL A 26 -30.81 -10.09 0.46
N ASP A 27 -30.55 -11.32 0.88
CA ASP A 27 -29.51 -11.60 1.87
C ASP A 27 -28.14 -11.58 1.20
N ILE A 28 -27.19 -10.84 1.76
CA ILE A 28 -25.84 -10.72 1.26
C ILE A 28 -24.83 -10.82 2.40
N VAL A 29 -23.66 -11.38 2.10
CA VAL A 29 -22.59 -11.56 3.07
C VAL A 29 -21.40 -10.73 2.63
N ALA A 30 -20.99 -9.77 3.45
CA ALA A 30 -19.76 -9.00 3.27
C ALA A 30 -18.72 -9.42 4.32
N SER A 31 -17.46 -9.56 3.93
CA SER A 31 -16.37 -9.93 4.83
C SER A 31 -16.09 -8.79 5.81
N PRO A 32 -15.97 -9.08 7.12
CA PRO A 32 -15.49 -8.12 8.10
C PRO A 32 -14.06 -7.61 7.85
N GLN A 33 -13.28 -8.30 7.01
CA GLN A 33 -11.89 -7.98 6.71
C GLN A 33 -11.71 -7.12 5.46
N SER A 34 -12.78 -6.92 4.69
CA SER A 34 -12.69 -6.18 3.42
C SER A 34 -12.56 -4.67 3.68
N PRO A 35 -11.50 -4.02 3.19
CA PRO A 35 -11.35 -2.58 3.34
C PRO A 35 -12.27 -1.84 2.37
N SER A 36 -12.74 -0.67 2.77
CA SER A 36 -13.46 0.29 1.90
C SER A 36 -14.57 -0.37 1.07
N LEU A 37 -15.58 -0.91 1.77
CA LEU A 37 -16.72 -1.56 1.14
C LEU A 37 -17.61 -0.56 0.39
N TRP A 38 -18.14 -1.02 -0.74
CA TRP A 38 -19.09 -0.30 -1.57
C TRP A 38 -20.18 -1.26 -2.04
N ALA A 39 -21.42 -1.02 -1.61
CA ALA A 39 -22.56 -1.81 -1.99
C ALA A 39 -23.36 -1.09 -3.08
N THR A 40 -23.78 -1.85 -4.09
CA THR A 40 -24.68 -1.41 -5.15
C THR A 40 -25.93 -2.29 -5.16
N ALA A 41 -27.10 -1.68 -5.21
CA ALA A 41 -28.38 -2.39 -5.34
C ALA A 41 -29.08 -1.88 -6.60
N SER A 42 -29.22 -2.75 -7.59
CA SER A 42 -29.90 -2.47 -8.85
C SER A 42 -31.36 -2.88 -8.72
N ILE A 43 -32.27 -1.93 -8.89
CA ILE A 43 -33.70 -2.17 -8.73
C ILE A 43 -34.37 -2.06 -10.09
N TYR A 44 -35.04 -3.13 -10.50
CA TYR A 44 -35.91 -3.14 -11.66
C TYR A 44 -37.36 -3.37 -11.23
N LEU A 45 -38.19 -2.37 -11.48
CA LEU A 45 -39.62 -2.42 -11.25
C LEU A 45 -40.35 -2.59 -12.59
N LYS A 46 -41.12 -3.66 -12.70
CA LYS A 46 -41.94 -3.98 -13.88
C LYS A 46 -43.41 -4.00 -13.48
N THR A 47 -44.21 -3.13 -14.09
CA THR A 47 -45.64 -2.98 -13.76
C THR A 47 -46.47 -2.91 -15.05
N ASN A 48 -47.80 -2.78 -14.92
CA ASN A 48 -48.66 -2.39 -16.04
C ASN A 48 -49.16 -0.93 -15.95
N VAL A 49 -48.70 -0.18 -14.93
CA VAL A 49 -49.11 1.20 -14.62
C VAL A 49 -47.94 2.16 -14.69
N ASP A 50 -48.22 3.46 -14.75
CA ASP A 50 -47.18 4.48 -14.73
C ASP A 50 -46.41 4.45 -13.40
N THR A 51 -45.08 4.33 -13.47
CA THR A 51 -44.16 4.29 -12.33
C THR A 51 -43.50 5.63 -12.02
N SER A 52 -43.82 6.70 -12.77
CA SER A 52 -43.20 8.03 -12.58
C SER A 52 -43.45 8.63 -11.19
N GLY A 53 -44.57 8.27 -10.54
CA GLY A 53 -44.89 8.66 -9.17
C GLY A 53 -44.37 7.69 -8.08
N ALA A 54 -43.67 6.62 -8.46
CA ALA A 54 -43.21 5.61 -7.52
C ALA A 54 -41.99 6.07 -6.71
N THR A 55 -42.09 5.94 -5.39
CA THR A 55 -41.00 6.15 -4.46
C THR A 55 -40.33 4.82 -4.17
N LEU A 56 -39.02 4.74 -4.42
CA LEU A 56 -38.18 3.59 -4.10
C LEU A 56 -37.31 3.91 -2.89
N THR A 57 -37.22 2.99 -1.95
CA THR A 57 -36.29 3.05 -0.82
C THR A 57 -35.50 1.75 -0.74
N VAL A 58 -34.23 1.86 -0.39
CA VAL A 58 -33.36 0.69 -0.22
C VAL A 58 -32.56 0.85 1.06
N THR A 59 -32.51 -0.20 1.88
CA THR A 59 -31.65 -0.25 3.07
C THR A 59 -30.75 -1.48 3.01
N TYR A 60 -29.52 -1.36 3.50
CA TYR A 60 -28.58 -2.46 3.70
C TYR A 60 -28.39 -2.66 5.20
N GLY A 61 -28.90 -3.75 5.75
CA GLY A 61 -28.76 -4.03 7.18
C GLY A 61 -29.34 -2.93 8.09
N GLY A 62 -30.36 -2.21 7.60
CA GLY A 62 -30.98 -1.07 8.26
C GLY A 62 -30.38 0.30 7.92
N VAL A 63 -29.25 0.36 7.21
CA VAL A 63 -28.62 1.61 6.76
C VAL A 63 -29.22 2.02 5.42
N GLU A 64 -29.69 3.26 5.29
CA GLU A 64 -30.27 3.76 4.05
C GLU A 64 -29.22 3.85 2.92
N MET A 65 -29.55 3.31 1.75
CA MET A 65 -28.76 3.49 0.53
C MET A 65 -29.28 4.70 -0.24
N THR A 66 -28.37 5.42 -0.91
CA THR A 66 -28.73 6.62 -1.68
C THR A 66 -28.98 6.26 -3.14
N GLU A 67 -30.08 6.73 -3.72
CA GLU A 67 -30.32 6.58 -5.16
C GLU A 67 -29.24 7.34 -5.96
N LYS A 68 -28.63 6.67 -6.94
CA LYS A 68 -27.61 7.26 -7.78
C LYS A 68 -28.24 8.32 -8.70
N ALA A 69 -27.86 9.57 -8.50
CA ALA A 69 -28.37 10.70 -9.27
C ALA A 69 -28.18 10.47 -10.78
N GLY A 70 -29.26 10.61 -11.55
CA GLY A 70 -29.25 10.42 -13.01
C GLY A 70 -29.30 8.96 -13.49
N ALA A 71 -29.30 7.96 -12.60
CA ALA A 71 -29.39 6.55 -12.98
C ALA A 71 -30.83 6.13 -13.32
N ARG A 72 -31.83 6.82 -12.77
CA ARG A 72 -33.24 6.48 -12.94
C ARG A 72 -33.68 6.58 -14.40
N THR A 73 -34.19 5.48 -14.95
CA THR A 73 -34.63 5.39 -16.34
C THR A 73 -35.93 4.64 -16.50
N TYR A 74 -36.71 5.06 -17.50
CA TYR A 74 -38.04 4.54 -17.78
C TYR A 74 -38.18 4.12 -19.24
N TRP A 75 -39.03 3.14 -19.50
CA TRP A 75 -39.42 2.73 -20.85
C TRP A 75 -40.81 2.11 -20.88
N ASP A 76 -41.34 1.87 -22.09
CA ASP A 76 -42.68 1.29 -22.32
C ASP A 76 -43.79 2.17 -21.70
N GLY A 77 -43.67 3.50 -21.91
CA GLY A 77 -44.60 4.48 -21.35
C GLY A 77 -44.58 4.54 -19.82
N HIS A 78 -43.37 4.49 -19.22
CA HIS A 78 -43.14 4.51 -17.77
C HIS A 78 -43.69 3.30 -17.00
N LYS A 79 -44.00 2.19 -17.67
CA LYS A 79 -44.41 0.94 -17.00
C LYS A 79 -43.25 0.15 -16.42
N ASN A 80 -42.04 0.50 -16.83
CA ASN A 80 -40.82 -0.11 -16.39
C ASN A 80 -39.87 0.97 -15.88
N LEU A 81 -39.20 0.68 -14.78
CA LEU A 81 -38.28 1.58 -14.10
C LEU A 81 -37.04 0.81 -13.68
N LEU A 82 -35.86 1.28 -14.11
CA LEU A 82 -34.57 0.78 -13.68
C LEU A 82 -33.81 1.90 -12.97
N THR A 83 -33.24 1.60 -11.81
CA THR A 83 -32.36 2.53 -11.09
C THR A 83 -31.32 1.77 -10.25
N VAL A 84 -30.35 2.50 -9.70
CA VAL A 84 -29.27 1.96 -8.87
C VAL A 84 -29.17 2.76 -7.59
N PHE A 85 -29.06 2.06 -6.46
CA PHE A 85 -28.76 2.62 -5.15
C PHE A 85 -27.33 2.25 -4.74
N GLU A 86 -26.66 3.16 -4.04
CA GLU A 86 -25.28 2.99 -3.59
C GLU A 86 -25.15 3.28 -2.10
N LEU A 87 -24.26 2.55 -1.43
CA LEU A 87 -23.82 2.81 -0.06
C LEU A 87 -22.30 2.63 0.00
N GLY A 88 -21.58 3.65 0.46
CA GLY A 88 -20.13 3.66 0.43
C GLY A 88 -19.52 4.86 1.16
N PHE A 89 -18.20 4.94 1.13
CA PHE A 89 -17.38 5.77 2.03
C PHE A 89 -17.43 7.30 1.77
N ASN A 90 -18.36 7.79 0.95
CA ASN A 90 -18.45 9.21 0.57
C ASN A 90 -19.17 10.06 1.65
N GLY A 91 -18.77 9.92 2.92
CA GLY A 91 -19.36 10.61 4.07
C GLY A 91 -20.62 9.97 4.65
N LEU A 92 -21.03 8.82 4.13
CA LEU A 92 -22.08 7.94 4.67
C LEU A 92 -21.45 6.73 5.36
N GLU A 93 -22.22 6.08 6.23
CA GLU A 93 -21.80 4.86 6.93
C GLU A 93 -21.31 3.81 5.93
N SER A 94 -20.21 3.11 6.27
CA SER A 94 -19.74 2.00 5.44
C SER A 94 -20.79 0.88 5.42
N PRO A 95 -20.95 0.14 4.31
CA PRO A 95 -21.84 -1.02 4.28
C PRO A 95 -21.55 -1.95 5.46
N PRO A 96 -22.57 -2.35 6.24
CA PRO A 96 -22.34 -3.20 7.39
C PRO A 96 -21.85 -4.59 6.95
N THR A 97 -20.94 -5.16 7.72
CA THR A 97 -20.31 -6.45 7.41
C THR A 97 -21.08 -7.63 7.99
N GLY A 98 -20.70 -8.85 7.60
CA GLY A 98 -21.38 -10.09 7.94
C GLY A 98 -22.61 -10.36 7.07
N SER A 99 -23.48 -11.25 7.54
CA SER A 99 -24.75 -11.55 6.88
C SER A 99 -25.75 -10.44 7.17
N LYS A 100 -26.20 -9.74 6.14
CA LYS A 100 -27.16 -8.65 6.21
C LYS A 100 -28.18 -8.77 5.09
N THR A 101 -29.36 -8.22 5.34
CA THR A 101 -30.44 -8.17 4.35
C THR A 101 -30.46 -6.78 3.72
N VAL A 102 -30.51 -6.75 2.40
CA VAL A 102 -30.87 -5.56 1.62
C VAL A 102 -32.36 -5.59 1.39
N HIS A 103 -33.06 -4.60 1.93
CA HIS A 103 -34.50 -4.43 1.78
C HIS A 103 -34.79 -3.33 0.77
N ALA A 104 -35.38 -3.68 -0.37
CA ALA A 104 -35.81 -2.73 -1.39
C ALA A 104 -37.34 -2.66 -1.42
N ALA A 105 -37.90 -1.46 -1.27
CA ALA A 105 -39.34 -1.24 -1.22
C ALA A 105 -39.78 -0.19 -2.23
N VAL A 106 -41.01 -0.34 -2.72
CA VAL A 106 -41.70 0.62 -3.58
C VAL A 106 -43.02 1.03 -2.93
N SER A 107 -43.39 2.30 -3.10
CA SER A 107 -44.69 2.85 -2.72
C SER A 107 -45.15 3.91 -3.71
N GLY A 108 -46.44 4.27 -3.67
CA GLY A 108 -47.00 5.35 -4.51
C GLY A 108 -47.37 4.91 -5.92
N LEU A 109 -47.42 3.60 -6.20
CA LEU A 109 -47.89 3.11 -7.49
C LEU A 109 -49.42 3.29 -7.62
N PRO A 110 -49.93 3.60 -8.82
CA PRO A 110 -51.35 3.46 -9.12
C PRO A 110 -51.80 2.00 -8.91
N SER A 111 -53.05 1.80 -8.49
CA SER A 111 -53.58 0.44 -8.35
C SER A 111 -53.75 -0.24 -9.71
N ASP A 112 -53.28 -1.48 -9.83
CA ASP A 112 -53.49 -2.33 -11.00
C ASP A 112 -53.93 -3.72 -10.56
N SER A 113 -54.98 -4.27 -11.17
CA SER A 113 -55.41 -5.64 -10.87
C SER A 113 -54.38 -6.71 -11.27
N GLY A 114 -53.44 -6.38 -12.17
CA GLY A 114 -52.41 -7.28 -12.67
C GLY A 114 -51.17 -7.43 -11.78
N GLY A 115 -51.07 -6.68 -10.68
CA GLY A 115 -49.89 -6.69 -9.81
C GLY A 115 -48.63 -6.13 -10.47
N PHE A 116 -47.50 -6.30 -9.80
CA PHE A 116 -46.19 -5.88 -10.32
C PHE A 116 -45.04 -6.73 -9.78
N TRP A 117 -43.86 -6.60 -10.39
CA TRP A 117 -42.64 -7.30 -9.98
C TRP A 117 -41.56 -6.30 -9.58
N ILE A 118 -40.89 -6.60 -8.47
CA ILE A 118 -39.67 -5.90 -8.05
C ILE A 118 -38.51 -6.90 -8.06
N LEU A 119 -37.51 -6.60 -8.88
CA LEU A 119 -36.27 -7.36 -9.02
C LEU A 119 -35.16 -6.55 -8.35
N CYS A 120 -34.33 -7.22 -7.56
CA CYS A 120 -33.22 -6.59 -6.85
C CYS A 120 -31.95 -7.44 -7.01
N ASP A 121 -30.94 -6.86 -7.63
CA ASP A 121 -29.60 -7.43 -7.74
C ASP A 121 -28.65 -6.60 -6.88
N VAL A 122 -27.96 -7.26 -5.94
CA VAL A 122 -27.03 -6.60 -5.03
C VAL A 122 -25.62 -7.11 -5.29
N VAL A 123 -24.67 -6.19 -5.42
CA VAL A 123 -23.24 -6.51 -5.53
C VAL A 123 -22.45 -5.64 -4.58
N VAL A 124 -21.57 -6.26 -3.79
CA VAL A 124 -20.64 -5.61 -2.87
C VAL A 124 -19.23 -5.70 -3.43
N TYR A 125 -18.52 -4.58 -3.38
CA TYR A 125 -17.15 -4.43 -3.80
C TYR A 125 -16.28 -3.98 -2.63
N SER A 126 -15.02 -4.42 -2.61
CA SER A 126 -14.00 -3.94 -1.68
C SER A 126 -12.97 -3.06 -2.39
N GLY A 127 -12.30 -2.20 -1.62
CA GLY A 127 -11.26 -1.31 -2.14
C GLY A 127 -11.79 -0.21 -3.06
N VAL A 128 -13.00 0.31 -2.81
CA VAL A 128 -13.62 1.37 -3.62
C VAL A 128 -13.63 2.68 -2.83
N LEU A 129 -13.21 3.77 -3.47
CA LEU A 129 -13.24 5.12 -2.91
C LEU A 129 -14.54 5.86 -3.25
N SER A 130 -14.94 5.80 -4.52
CA SER A 130 -16.07 6.55 -5.05
C SER A 130 -16.65 5.88 -6.30
N SER A 131 -17.86 6.27 -6.66
CA SER A 131 -18.50 5.92 -7.93
C SER A 131 -18.54 7.14 -8.85
N GLY A 132 -18.41 6.92 -10.16
CA GLY A 132 -18.57 7.95 -11.19
C GLY A 132 -20.03 8.16 -11.59
N ASP A 133 -20.28 9.15 -12.44
CA ASP A 133 -21.63 9.45 -12.95
C ASP A 133 -22.19 8.27 -13.79
N PRO A 134 -23.51 8.01 -13.72
CA PRO A 134 -24.12 6.95 -14.51
C PRO A 134 -24.27 7.35 -15.97
N VAL A 135 -24.00 6.40 -16.86
CA VAL A 135 -24.40 6.43 -18.27
C VAL A 135 -25.65 5.60 -18.41
N VAL A 136 -26.71 6.18 -18.97
CA VAL A 136 -28.01 5.53 -19.14
C VAL A 136 -28.33 5.41 -20.63
N VAL A 137 -28.78 4.23 -21.04
CA VAL A 137 -29.27 3.94 -22.40
C VAL A 137 -30.59 3.20 -22.29
N SER A 138 -31.60 3.58 -23.07
CA SER A 138 -32.87 2.87 -23.15
C SER A 138 -33.27 2.57 -24.59
N GLY A 139 -33.90 1.42 -24.79
CA GLY A 139 -34.30 0.91 -26.09
C GLY A 139 -35.57 1.52 -26.66
N ASP A 140 -36.33 2.30 -25.89
CA ASP A 140 -37.70 2.74 -26.23
C ASP A 140 -37.75 3.55 -27.54
N THR A 141 -36.64 4.22 -27.87
CA THR A 141 -36.53 5.13 -29.02
C THR A 141 -35.84 4.50 -30.24
N ALA A 142 -35.21 3.34 -30.10
CA ALA A 142 -34.16 2.89 -31.03
C ALA A 142 -34.57 1.79 -32.04
N GLY A 143 -35.87 1.48 -32.13
CA GLY A 143 -36.37 0.35 -32.92
C GLY A 143 -35.99 -1.00 -32.29
N ALA A 144 -36.44 -2.09 -32.91
CA ALA A 144 -36.18 -3.42 -32.37
C ALA A 144 -34.68 -3.78 -32.49
N GLN A 145 -34.00 -3.97 -31.36
CA GLN A 145 -32.57 -4.28 -31.31
C GLN A 145 -32.33 -5.57 -30.54
N THR A 146 -31.30 -6.31 -30.94
CA THR A 146 -30.87 -7.56 -30.29
C THR A 146 -29.76 -7.34 -29.26
N ALA A 147 -29.28 -6.11 -29.10
CA ALA A 147 -28.21 -5.75 -28.19
C ALA A 147 -28.69 -4.69 -27.22
N ASN A 148 -28.57 -4.99 -25.93
CA ASN A 148 -28.73 -4.06 -24.82
C ASN A 148 -27.33 -3.65 -24.38
N SER A 149 -26.87 -2.48 -24.84
CA SER A 149 -25.48 -2.03 -24.69
C SER A 149 -25.38 -0.68 -24.00
N VAL A 150 -24.39 -0.54 -23.12
CA VAL A 150 -23.98 0.72 -22.50
C VAL A 150 -22.46 0.85 -22.53
N THR A 151 -21.96 2.00 -22.96
CA THR A 151 -20.53 2.32 -22.98
C THR A 151 -20.21 3.31 -21.87
N VAL A 152 -19.35 2.91 -20.94
CA VAL A 152 -18.97 3.70 -19.77
C VAL A 152 -17.54 4.20 -19.97
N PRO A 153 -17.28 5.51 -19.87
CA PRO A 153 -15.92 6.02 -19.80
C PRO A 153 -15.28 5.59 -18.48
N SER A 154 -14.04 5.10 -18.54
CA SER A 154 -13.25 4.83 -17.35
C SER A 154 -11.82 5.34 -17.57
N VAL A 155 -11.21 5.87 -16.51
CA VAL A 155 -9.94 6.61 -16.63
C VAL A 155 -8.70 5.75 -16.40
N SER A 156 -8.87 4.51 -15.92
CA SER A 156 -7.76 3.62 -15.60
C SER A 156 -8.20 2.15 -15.53
N GLU A 157 -7.28 1.22 -15.81
CA GLU A 157 -7.48 -0.22 -15.62
C GLU A 157 -7.68 -0.62 -14.16
N ALA A 158 -7.22 0.21 -13.22
CA ALA A 158 -7.42 -0.01 -11.78
C ALA A 158 -8.87 0.22 -11.34
N HIS A 159 -9.69 0.88 -12.17
CA HIS A 159 -11.11 1.05 -11.92
C HIS A 159 -11.86 -0.26 -12.17
N ARG A 160 -13.10 -0.30 -11.74
CA ARG A 160 -14.04 -1.35 -12.13
C ARG A 160 -15.26 -0.71 -12.77
N VAL A 161 -15.71 -1.23 -13.89
CA VAL A 161 -16.95 -0.77 -14.53
C VAL A 161 -18.04 -1.76 -14.20
N VAL A 162 -19.17 -1.25 -13.71
CA VAL A 162 -20.39 -2.01 -13.44
C VAL A 162 -21.41 -1.63 -14.50
N THR A 163 -22.07 -2.63 -15.08
CA THR A 163 -23.20 -2.44 -16.00
C THR A 163 -24.41 -3.23 -15.51
N VAL A 164 -25.58 -2.62 -15.64
CA VAL A 164 -26.87 -3.15 -15.20
C VAL A 164 -27.78 -3.14 -16.40
N HIS A 165 -28.35 -4.29 -16.72
CA HIS A 165 -29.18 -4.49 -17.90
C HIS A 165 -30.54 -5.01 -17.46
N ALA A 166 -31.61 -4.40 -17.96
CA ALA A 166 -32.97 -4.87 -17.74
C ALA A 166 -33.73 -5.01 -19.05
N ILE A 167 -34.58 -6.04 -19.13
CA ILE A 167 -35.51 -6.26 -20.24
C ILE A 167 -36.89 -6.63 -19.69
N ARG A 168 -37.94 -6.16 -20.37
CA ARG A 168 -39.33 -6.38 -19.95
C ARG A 168 -39.74 -7.85 -19.89
N THR A 169 -39.23 -8.64 -20.83
CA THR A 169 -39.64 -10.03 -20.99
C THR A 169 -38.60 -10.95 -20.35
N PRO A 170 -39.02 -11.93 -19.53
CA PRO A 170 -38.11 -12.83 -18.83
C PRO A 170 -37.30 -13.77 -19.75
N ASN A 171 -36.17 -14.28 -19.23
CA ASN A 171 -35.34 -15.35 -19.85
C ASN A 171 -34.88 -15.02 -21.27
N LEU A 172 -34.56 -13.76 -21.51
CA LEU A 172 -34.22 -13.25 -22.83
C LEU A 172 -32.75 -12.89 -22.96
N PHE A 173 -31.99 -12.73 -21.87
CA PHE A 173 -30.54 -12.60 -22.01
C PHE A 173 -29.92 -13.93 -22.44
N SER A 174 -29.53 -14.00 -23.72
CA SER A 174 -28.98 -15.20 -24.36
C SER A 174 -27.45 -15.24 -24.35
N ALA A 175 -26.81 -14.08 -24.25
CA ALA A 175 -25.37 -13.93 -24.15
C ALA A 175 -25.02 -12.59 -23.50
N HIS A 176 -23.83 -12.49 -22.94
CA HIS A 176 -23.34 -11.26 -22.36
C HIS A 176 -21.80 -11.23 -22.42
N ASN A 177 -21.19 -10.05 -22.56
CA ASN A 177 -19.74 -9.93 -22.85
C ASN A 177 -18.85 -9.61 -21.65
N LEU A 178 -19.43 -9.24 -20.50
CA LEU A 178 -18.73 -8.96 -19.24
C LEU A 178 -19.01 -10.04 -18.19
N SER A 179 -18.30 -10.03 -17.06
CA SER A 179 -18.52 -11.03 -16.00
C SER A 179 -19.85 -10.79 -15.31
N ALA A 180 -20.80 -11.73 -15.42
CA ALA A 180 -22.06 -11.66 -14.69
C ALA A 180 -21.83 -11.81 -13.17
N ARG A 181 -22.48 -10.96 -12.38
CA ARG A 181 -22.42 -10.96 -10.91
C ARG A 181 -23.74 -11.38 -10.29
N ALA A 182 -24.84 -10.91 -10.83
CA ALA A 182 -26.19 -11.26 -10.41
C ALA A 182 -27.09 -11.32 -11.65
N ILE A 183 -28.00 -12.30 -11.68
CA ILE A 183 -28.98 -12.45 -12.76
C ILE A 183 -30.30 -12.83 -12.11
N THR A 184 -31.26 -11.91 -12.14
CA THR A 184 -32.64 -12.18 -11.73
C THR A 184 -33.53 -12.31 -12.95
N SER A 185 -34.19 -13.45 -13.09
CA SER A 185 -35.21 -13.64 -14.11
C SER A 185 -36.55 -13.96 -13.45
N GLY A 186 -37.61 -13.28 -13.89
CA GLY A 186 -38.96 -13.45 -13.36
C GLY A 186 -39.69 -14.72 -13.79
N VAL A 187 -38.95 -15.82 -13.93
CA VAL A 187 -39.48 -17.09 -14.41
C VAL A 187 -39.73 -18.08 -13.28
N TYR A 188 -41.01 -18.23 -12.95
CA TYR A 188 -41.56 -19.44 -12.31
C TYR A 188 -41.67 -20.66 -13.27
N ALA A 189 -41.29 -20.53 -14.55
CA ALA A 189 -41.51 -21.58 -15.56
C ALA A 189 -40.59 -22.82 -15.44
N TYR A 190 -39.52 -22.80 -14.63
CA TYR A 190 -38.68 -24.00 -14.48
C TYR A 190 -39.44 -25.16 -13.81
N ILE A 191 -40.35 -24.86 -12.87
CA ILE A 191 -41.20 -25.86 -12.23
C ILE A 191 -42.24 -26.40 -13.21
N ALA A 192 -42.86 -25.55 -14.05
CA ALA A 192 -43.79 -25.99 -15.08
C ALA A 192 -43.11 -26.86 -16.17
N TYR A 193 -41.85 -26.55 -16.52
CA TYR A 193 -41.04 -27.34 -17.45
C TYR A 193 -40.62 -28.70 -16.85
N LEU A 194 -40.14 -28.74 -15.60
CA LEU A 194 -39.81 -30.00 -14.91
C LEU A 194 -41.04 -30.89 -14.68
N LEU A 195 -42.18 -30.30 -14.31
CA LEU A 195 -43.42 -31.05 -14.07
C LEU A 195 -44.06 -31.55 -15.37
N SER A 196 -43.88 -30.85 -16.49
CA SER A 196 -44.32 -31.35 -17.81
C SER A 196 -43.44 -32.51 -18.31
N LEU A 197 -42.15 -32.53 -17.97
CA LEU A 197 -41.25 -33.68 -18.17
C LEU A 197 -41.67 -34.92 -17.36
N LEU A 198 -42.42 -34.74 -16.26
CA LEU A 198 -43.01 -35.82 -15.45
C LEU A 198 -44.44 -36.23 -15.91
N GLY A 199 -44.91 -35.73 -17.06
CA GLY A 199 -46.18 -36.14 -17.66
C GLY A 199 -47.43 -35.55 -17.00
N TYR A 200 -47.29 -34.55 -16.13
CA TYR A 200 -48.42 -33.83 -15.57
C TYR A 200 -48.97 -32.82 -16.61
N ASN A 201 -50.07 -33.20 -17.29
CA ASN A 201 -50.84 -32.31 -18.17
C ASN A 201 -51.66 -31.32 -17.33
N PHE A 202 -51.06 -30.20 -16.95
CA PHE A 202 -51.79 -29.06 -16.38
C PHE A 202 -52.17 -28.06 -17.50
N PHE A 203 -53.39 -28.16 -18.01
CA PHE A 203 -54.05 -27.09 -18.79
C PHE A 203 -54.77 -26.11 -17.85
N PRO A 204 -54.88 -24.81 -18.15
CA PRO A 204 -53.86 -23.88 -18.63
C PRO A 204 -53.47 -22.99 -17.45
N TYR A 205 -52.47 -23.37 -16.65
CA TYR A 205 -51.81 -22.34 -15.85
C TYR A 205 -50.87 -21.62 -16.81
N VAL A 206 -51.43 -20.66 -17.55
CA VAL A 206 -50.65 -19.62 -18.20
C VAL A 206 -50.09 -18.80 -17.04
N VAL A 207 -49.00 -19.29 -16.43
CA VAL A 207 -48.05 -18.37 -15.79
C VAL A 207 -47.59 -17.50 -16.93
N SER A 208 -48.27 -16.36 -17.09
CA SER A 208 -47.73 -15.28 -17.88
C SER A 208 -46.35 -15.04 -17.29
N ALA A 209 -45.31 -15.44 -18.00
CA ALA A 209 -43.94 -15.18 -17.62
C ALA A 209 -43.80 -13.66 -17.66
N SER A 210 -44.06 -13.04 -16.53
CA SER A 210 -44.38 -11.63 -16.44
C SER A 210 -43.42 -10.87 -15.54
N GLY A 211 -42.51 -11.49 -14.80
CA GLY A 211 -41.39 -10.72 -14.23
C GLY A 211 -40.33 -10.60 -15.31
N GLY A 212 -39.84 -9.40 -15.63
CA GLY A 212 -38.79 -9.23 -16.63
C GLY A 212 -37.47 -9.87 -16.21
N GLU A 213 -36.35 -9.42 -16.78
CA GLU A 213 -35.03 -9.90 -16.43
C GLU A 213 -34.10 -8.74 -16.09
N LEU A 214 -33.29 -8.92 -15.05
CA LEU A 214 -32.27 -7.99 -14.55
C LEU A 214 -30.93 -8.74 -14.50
N LEU A 215 -29.88 -8.09 -14.97
CA LEU A 215 -28.53 -8.64 -15.03
C LEU A 215 -27.53 -7.57 -14.65
N VAL A 216 -26.74 -7.83 -13.61
CA VAL A 216 -25.59 -7.01 -13.23
C VAL A 216 -24.31 -7.68 -13.68
N GLN A 217 -23.45 -6.91 -14.34
CA GLN A 217 -22.14 -7.34 -14.80
C GLN A 217 -21.05 -6.38 -14.36
N ASP A 218 -19.81 -6.86 -14.38
CA ASP A 218 -18.64 -6.01 -14.22
C ASP A 218 -17.46 -6.41 -15.10
N ALA A 219 -16.51 -5.48 -15.20
CA ALA A 219 -15.21 -5.72 -15.81
C ALA A 219 -14.15 -4.75 -15.23
N PRO A 220 -12.85 -5.08 -15.35
CA PRO A 220 -11.78 -4.11 -15.15
C PRO A 220 -11.99 -2.85 -16.00
N GLY A 221 -11.49 -1.72 -15.53
CA GLY A 221 -11.53 -0.48 -16.28
C GLY A 221 -10.70 -0.54 -17.56
N ALA A 222 -11.02 0.35 -18.49
CA ALA A 222 -10.27 0.69 -19.69
C ALA A 222 -10.67 2.11 -20.08
N SER A 223 -10.08 2.72 -21.12
CA SER A 223 -10.51 4.06 -21.59
C SER A 223 -12.02 4.16 -21.77
N THR A 224 -12.62 3.10 -22.29
CA THR A 224 -14.05 2.85 -22.29
C THR A 224 -14.31 1.36 -22.09
N VAL A 225 -15.40 1.03 -21.40
CA VAL A 225 -15.86 -0.35 -21.25
C VAL A 225 -17.29 -0.42 -21.74
N THR A 226 -17.57 -1.36 -22.65
CA THR A 226 -18.92 -1.56 -23.18
C THR A 226 -19.51 -2.85 -22.62
N GLY A 227 -20.52 -2.73 -21.76
CA GLY A 227 -21.34 -3.86 -21.35
C GLY A 227 -22.43 -4.10 -22.38
N THR A 228 -22.58 -5.35 -22.83
CA THR A 228 -23.59 -5.75 -23.81
C THR A 228 -24.22 -7.06 -23.40
N CYS A 229 -25.55 -7.06 -23.36
CA CYS A 229 -26.38 -8.24 -23.23
C CYS A 229 -27.15 -8.48 -24.53
N THR A 230 -27.14 -9.72 -25.01
CA THR A 230 -27.87 -10.14 -26.22
C THR A 230 -29.27 -10.59 -25.82
N GLN A 231 -30.27 -10.05 -26.50
CA GLN A 231 -31.69 -10.30 -26.28
C GLN A 231 -32.42 -10.52 -27.60
N PRO A 232 -33.65 -11.09 -27.61
CA PRO A 232 -34.52 -11.01 -28.77
C PRO A 232 -34.75 -9.57 -29.20
N SER A 233 -35.05 -9.39 -30.48
CA SER A 233 -35.25 -8.08 -31.08
C SER A 233 -36.45 -7.37 -30.43
N THR A 234 -36.17 -6.46 -29.50
CA THR A 234 -37.18 -5.64 -28.83
C THR A 234 -36.63 -4.23 -28.56
N ALA A 235 -37.53 -3.26 -28.39
CA ALA A 235 -37.22 -1.91 -27.89
C ALA A 235 -37.44 -1.80 -26.36
N GLN A 236 -37.76 -2.89 -25.66
CA GLN A 236 -38.27 -2.86 -24.28
C GLN A 236 -37.19 -3.20 -23.25
N TRP A 237 -36.13 -2.40 -23.24
CA TRP A 237 -34.95 -2.62 -22.42
C TRP A 237 -34.32 -1.31 -21.94
N ALA A 238 -33.51 -1.41 -20.88
CA ALA A 238 -32.66 -0.33 -20.40
C ALA A 238 -31.31 -0.87 -19.92
N ALA A 239 -30.32 0.02 -19.91
CA ALA A 239 -28.97 -0.22 -19.44
C ALA A 239 -28.48 0.98 -18.62
N ILE A 240 -27.80 0.70 -17.52
CA ILE A 240 -27.08 1.70 -16.72
C ILE A 240 -25.65 1.22 -16.58
N GLY A 241 -24.68 2.10 -16.72
CA GLY A 241 -23.28 1.78 -16.46
C GLY A 241 -22.56 2.89 -15.71
N PHE A 242 -21.64 2.53 -14.83
CA PHE A 242 -20.86 3.48 -14.05
C PHE A 242 -19.51 2.87 -13.64
N SER A 243 -18.53 3.74 -13.36
CA SER A 243 -17.20 3.31 -12.90
C SER A 243 -17.07 3.41 -11.39
N LEU A 244 -16.35 2.47 -10.78
CA LEU A 244 -15.90 2.49 -9.39
C LEU A 244 -14.41 2.85 -9.37
N THR A 245 -14.10 3.92 -8.65
CA THR A 245 -12.74 4.41 -8.44
C THR A 245 -12.11 3.64 -7.28
N PRO A 246 -10.89 3.08 -7.45
CA PRO A 246 -10.23 2.32 -6.40
C PRO A 246 -9.77 3.19 -5.23
N ALA A 247 -9.81 2.63 -4.02
CA ALA A 247 -9.24 3.24 -2.82
C ALA A 247 -7.70 3.22 -2.86
N PRO A 248 -7.03 4.33 -2.46
CA PRO A 248 -5.58 4.36 -2.33
C PRO A 248 -5.11 3.37 -1.27
N VAL A 249 -3.99 2.68 -1.53
CA VAL A 249 -3.32 1.86 -0.51
C VAL A 249 -2.34 2.77 0.21
N VAL A 250 -2.61 3.07 1.47
CA VAL A 250 -1.64 3.75 2.33
C VAL A 250 -0.73 2.68 2.93
N LEU A 251 0.53 2.64 2.49
CA LEU A 251 1.56 1.80 3.10
C LEU A 251 2.31 2.65 4.10
N GLU A 252 1.96 2.53 5.38
CA GLU A 252 2.73 3.13 6.46
C GLU A 252 3.91 2.20 6.77
N ALA A 253 5.11 2.60 6.35
CA ALA A 253 6.35 1.92 6.71
C ALA A 253 7.09 2.76 7.74
N ALA A 254 7.28 2.21 8.95
CA ALA A 254 8.14 2.79 9.97
C ALA A 254 9.48 2.07 9.99
N LEU A 255 10.57 2.82 9.95
CA LEU A 255 11.94 2.31 10.11
C LEU A 255 12.50 2.88 11.41
N GLU A 256 12.77 2.01 12.38
CA GLU A 256 13.47 2.35 13.60
C GLU A 256 14.92 1.85 13.49
N ILE A 257 15.88 2.76 13.48
CA ILE A 257 17.31 2.44 13.49
C ILE A 257 17.84 2.72 14.89
N PRO A 258 18.15 1.70 15.72
CA PRO A 258 18.83 1.93 16.99
C PRO A 258 20.24 2.44 16.69
N MET A 259 20.55 3.65 17.16
CA MET A 259 21.88 4.24 17.06
C MET A 259 22.49 4.32 18.45
N GLU A 260 23.51 3.50 18.70
CA GLU A 260 24.39 3.66 19.85
C GLU A 260 25.48 4.68 19.50
N THR A 261 25.29 5.93 19.90
CA THR A 261 26.33 6.96 19.81
C THR A 261 27.11 7.03 21.12
N THR A 262 28.39 6.68 21.08
CA THR A 262 29.33 6.96 22.18
C THR A 262 30.01 8.30 21.91
N ALA A 263 29.91 9.24 22.85
CA ALA A 263 30.66 10.48 22.84
C ALA A 263 31.73 10.44 23.94
N SER A 264 33.01 10.57 23.59
CA SER A 264 34.08 10.75 24.58
C SER A 264 34.52 12.20 24.61
N LEU A 265 34.44 12.84 25.78
CA LEU A 265 35.01 14.16 26.03
C LEU A 265 36.35 13.99 26.74
N SER A 266 37.45 14.21 26.03
CA SER A 266 38.79 14.34 26.63
C SER A 266 39.14 15.81 26.79
N ILE A 267 39.72 16.19 27.92
CA ILE A 267 40.25 17.55 28.13
C ILE A 267 41.40 17.77 27.15
N HIS A 268 41.19 18.65 26.16
CA HIS A 268 42.25 19.10 25.27
C HIS A 268 43.23 19.98 26.08
N ARG A 269 44.42 19.46 26.36
CA ARG A 269 45.57 20.27 26.78
C ARG A 269 46.56 20.30 25.62
N ALA A 270 46.51 21.33 24.79
CA ALA A 270 47.62 21.64 23.88
C ALA A 270 48.81 22.08 24.73
N LEU A 271 49.72 21.14 25.02
CA LEU A 271 50.98 21.42 25.70
C LEU A 271 52.06 21.59 24.64
N THR A 272 53.00 22.50 24.87
CA THR A 272 54.18 22.66 24.03
C THR A 272 55.02 21.39 24.14
N PRO A 273 55.35 20.69 23.02
CA PRO A 273 56.12 19.46 23.06
C PRO A 273 57.47 19.64 23.77
N VAL A 274 57.82 18.70 24.64
CA VAL A 274 59.16 18.63 25.24
C VAL A 274 60.11 18.00 24.21
N ALA A 275 61.23 18.67 23.93
CA ALA A 275 62.17 18.27 22.88
C ALA A 275 62.68 16.81 23.01
N GLU A 276 62.83 16.31 24.24
CA GLU A 276 63.29 14.94 24.52
C GLU A 276 62.30 13.83 24.12
N ARG A 277 61.03 14.18 23.89
CA ARG A 277 59.94 13.22 23.57
C ARG A 277 59.19 13.59 22.29
N TYR A 278 59.84 14.43 21.47
CA TYR A 278 59.40 14.76 20.14
C TYR A 278 60.16 13.90 19.13
N TRP A 279 59.44 13.19 18.27
CA TRP A 279 60.03 12.34 17.24
C TRP A 279 59.46 12.67 15.87
N LYS A 280 60.30 13.22 14.99
CA LYS A 280 59.98 13.35 13.57
C LYS A 280 60.20 12.01 12.87
N ILE A 281 59.15 11.45 12.30
CA ILE A 281 59.21 10.13 11.67
C ILE A 281 60.11 10.22 10.43
N PRO A 282 61.16 9.39 10.30
CA PRO A 282 62.07 9.47 9.15
C PRO A 282 61.38 9.23 7.82
N ALA A 283 61.78 9.95 6.76
CA ALA A 283 61.20 9.80 5.42
C ALA A 283 61.57 8.49 4.71
N ILE A 284 62.74 7.91 5.05
CA ILE A 284 63.32 6.76 4.35
C ILE A 284 63.68 5.67 5.37
N PRO A 285 63.42 4.38 5.06
CA PRO A 285 63.85 3.26 5.90
C PRO A 285 65.35 3.27 6.19
N GLY A 286 65.74 3.07 7.46
CA GLY A 286 67.15 2.94 7.86
C GLY A 286 67.94 4.24 8.05
N ILE A 287 67.33 5.41 7.80
CA ILE A 287 67.96 6.73 8.00
C ILE A 287 67.29 7.42 9.19
N MET A 288 68.08 8.06 10.04
CA MET A 288 67.61 8.83 11.18
C MET A 288 67.00 10.17 10.73
N PRO A 289 66.19 10.87 11.56
CA PRO A 289 65.58 12.14 11.19
C PRO A 289 66.59 13.25 10.80
N ASP A 290 67.84 13.14 11.26
CA ASP A 290 68.95 14.05 10.96
C ASP A 290 69.77 13.66 9.71
N GLY A 291 69.37 12.59 9.00
CA GLY A 291 70.05 12.11 7.79
C GLY A 291 71.22 11.16 8.05
N SER A 292 71.53 10.83 9.31
CA SER A 292 72.56 9.84 9.64
C SER A 292 72.06 8.40 9.43
N GLU A 293 72.96 7.46 9.13
CA GLU A 293 72.63 6.04 9.19
C GLU A 293 72.35 5.64 10.65
N ALA A 294 71.30 4.87 10.85
CA ALA A 294 70.88 4.47 12.19
C ALA A 294 71.97 3.66 12.91
N PRO A 295 72.36 4.03 14.14
CA PRO A 295 73.34 3.25 14.87
C PRO A 295 72.82 1.81 15.06
N LEU A 296 73.68 0.82 14.81
CA LEU A 296 73.38 -0.61 14.98
C LEU A 296 73.11 -1.02 16.45
N ALA A 297 73.25 -0.09 17.42
CA ALA A 297 72.97 -0.31 18.83
C ALA A 297 72.42 0.97 19.51
N GLY A 298 71.32 0.83 20.27
CA GLY A 298 70.74 1.88 21.14
C GLY A 298 69.33 2.33 20.74
N GLN A 299 68.45 2.51 21.74
CA GLN A 299 67.15 3.22 21.80
C GLN A 299 66.20 3.31 20.57
N PHE A 300 66.30 2.42 19.59
CA PHE A 300 65.40 2.43 18.43
C PHE A 300 64.90 1.03 18.06
N ILE A 301 63.76 1.00 17.38
CA ILE A 301 63.15 -0.22 16.86
C ILE A 301 62.84 0.00 15.38
N LYS A 302 63.24 -0.98 14.56
CA LYS A 302 62.88 -1.01 13.16
C LYS A 302 61.49 -1.61 13.01
N ALA A 303 60.53 -0.83 12.51
CA ALA A 303 59.21 -1.31 12.14
C ALA A 303 59.29 -2.24 10.93
N ALA A 304 58.20 -2.97 10.64
CA ALA A 304 58.17 -3.93 9.54
C ALA A 304 58.39 -3.30 8.16
N ASP A 305 58.01 -2.02 8.00
CA ASP A 305 58.27 -1.19 6.83
C ASP A 305 59.70 -0.63 6.76
N GLY A 306 60.53 -0.93 7.77
CA GLY A 306 61.91 -0.50 7.87
C GLY A 306 62.10 0.92 8.42
N ILE A 307 61.02 1.62 8.75
CA ILE A 307 61.07 2.93 9.43
C ILE A 307 61.53 2.74 10.87
N ILE A 308 62.35 3.67 11.34
CA ILE A 308 62.91 3.62 12.68
C ILE A 308 62.03 4.42 13.63
N MET A 309 61.64 3.78 14.72
CA MET A 309 60.79 4.35 15.77
C MET A 309 61.54 4.38 17.10
N PRO A 310 61.24 5.36 17.98
CA PRO A 310 61.97 5.54 19.22
C PRO A 310 61.58 4.51 20.28
N LEU A 311 62.54 4.19 21.15
CA LEU A 311 62.35 3.49 22.41
C LEU A 311 62.61 4.49 23.55
N TYR A 312 61.57 4.84 24.29
CA TYR A 312 61.70 5.72 25.44
C TYR A 312 61.77 4.93 26.75
N ILE A 313 62.63 5.37 27.66
CA ILE A 313 62.63 4.92 29.05
C ILE A 313 61.73 5.87 29.85
N LYS A 314 60.85 5.31 30.67
CA LYS A 314 59.85 6.05 31.44
C LYS A 314 59.81 5.56 32.88
N ASP A 315 59.75 6.48 33.84
CA ASP A 315 59.46 6.15 35.23
C ASP A 315 57.98 5.72 35.39
N PRO A 316 57.66 4.63 36.11
CA PRO A 316 56.30 4.21 36.43
C PRO A 316 55.40 5.29 37.02
N GLY A 317 55.96 6.19 37.85
CA GLY A 317 55.21 7.25 38.52
C GLY A 317 54.90 8.48 37.65
N ASP A 318 55.60 8.62 36.52
CA ASP A 318 55.47 9.81 35.68
C ASP A 318 54.14 9.85 34.90
N VAL A 319 53.68 11.06 34.55
CA VAL A 319 52.61 11.27 33.56
C VAL A 319 53.16 12.18 32.48
N VAL A 320 53.45 11.61 31.32
CA VAL A 320 54.34 12.26 30.34
C VAL A 320 53.83 12.17 28.93
N GLU A 321 54.13 13.20 28.16
CA GLU A 321 53.69 13.38 26.79
C GLU A 321 54.73 12.86 25.79
N TYR A 322 54.26 12.27 24.69
CA TYR A 322 55.05 11.85 23.55
C TYR A 322 54.42 12.39 22.27
N THR A 323 55.24 13.00 21.41
CA THR A 323 54.80 13.60 20.14
C THR A 323 55.43 12.89 18.96
N LEU A 324 54.63 12.54 17.96
CA LEU A 324 55.09 12.08 16.65
C LEU A 324 54.79 13.15 15.60
N ASP A 325 55.79 13.53 14.82
CA ASP A 325 55.66 14.43 13.66
C ASP A 325 55.66 13.61 12.35
N TRP A 326 54.55 13.76 11.62
CA TRP A 326 54.21 13.06 10.39
C TRP A 326 54.54 13.86 9.13
N SER A 327 55.15 15.04 9.23
CA SER A 327 55.44 15.93 8.10
C SER A 327 56.21 15.28 6.93
N ASN A 328 56.95 14.21 7.19
CA ASN A 328 57.65 13.45 6.14
C ASN A 328 56.78 12.38 5.44
N HIS A 329 55.60 12.08 5.99
CA HIS A 329 54.69 11.00 5.55
C HIS A 329 53.33 11.53 5.06
N LEU A 330 53.12 12.84 5.15
CA LEU A 330 51.91 13.52 4.71
C LEU A 330 52.28 14.50 3.58
N PRO A 331 51.53 14.55 2.48
CA PRO A 331 51.62 15.68 1.56
C PRO A 331 50.94 16.92 2.16
N ASP A 332 51.32 18.09 1.67
CA ASP A 332 50.85 19.40 2.17
C ASP A 332 49.32 19.58 2.10
N ASP A 333 48.63 18.81 1.25
CA ASP A 333 47.19 18.88 1.02
C ASP A 333 46.38 17.79 1.75
N ASP A 334 46.98 16.95 2.61
CA ASP A 334 46.27 15.86 3.27
C ASP A 334 46.51 15.83 4.80
N PRO A 335 45.88 16.75 5.55
CA PRO A 335 46.09 16.87 6.99
C PRO A 335 45.47 15.71 7.76
N ILE A 336 45.95 15.48 8.98
CA ILE A 336 45.37 14.53 9.92
C ILE A 336 44.02 15.06 10.42
N VAL A 337 42.97 14.24 10.31
CA VAL A 337 41.60 14.56 10.79
C VAL A 337 41.17 13.71 11.98
N ALA A 338 41.86 12.61 12.25
CA ALA A 338 41.65 11.81 13.44
C ALA A 338 42.91 11.05 13.85
N VAL A 339 43.07 10.81 15.15
CA VAL A 339 44.06 9.89 15.69
C VAL A 339 43.44 9.01 16.77
N SER A 340 43.88 7.75 16.83
CA SER A 340 43.66 6.88 17.99
C SER A 340 44.98 6.24 18.41
N TYR A 341 45.13 6.01 19.71
CA TYR A 341 46.30 5.33 20.27
C TYR A 341 45.87 4.01 20.91
N SER A 342 46.72 2.99 20.78
CA SER A 342 46.55 1.72 21.46
C SER A 342 47.86 1.25 22.09
N VAL A 343 47.75 0.49 23.17
CA VAL A 343 48.88 -0.08 23.91
C VAL A 343 48.77 -1.60 23.91
N THR A 344 49.90 -2.30 23.81
CA THR A 344 49.91 -3.78 23.76
C THR A 344 49.60 -4.45 25.12
N ASN A 345 49.56 -3.70 26.22
CA ASN A 345 49.26 -4.20 27.58
C ASN A 345 48.60 -3.08 28.41
N SER A 346 47.63 -3.44 29.26
CA SER A 346 46.79 -2.53 30.07
C SER A 346 47.49 -1.81 31.22
N GLU A 347 48.72 -2.19 31.58
CA GLU A 347 49.47 -1.54 32.68
C GLU A 347 50.03 -0.16 32.31
N LEU A 348 50.20 0.11 31.01
CA LEU A 348 50.51 1.44 30.49
C LEU A 348 49.19 2.10 30.09
N ILE A 349 48.84 3.22 30.71
CA ILE A 349 47.52 3.84 30.56
C ILE A 349 47.64 5.05 29.63
N ILE A 350 46.79 5.08 28.61
CA ILE A 350 46.57 6.29 27.80
C ILE A 350 45.67 7.22 28.60
N VAL A 351 46.23 8.35 29.04
CA VAL A 351 45.48 9.38 29.77
C VAL A 351 44.68 10.25 28.79
N SER A 352 45.31 10.65 27.70
CA SER A 352 44.69 11.43 26.64
C SER A 352 45.51 11.37 25.35
N SER A 353 44.90 11.72 24.24
CA SER A 353 45.58 11.94 22.97
C SER A 353 45.05 13.21 22.29
N SER A 354 45.89 13.81 21.47
CA SER A 354 45.59 15.00 20.67
C SER A 354 46.32 14.93 19.34
N PHE A 355 45.93 15.77 18.39
CA PHE A 355 46.62 15.92 17.13
C PHE A 355 46.49 17.33 16.61
N THR A 356 47.39 17.68 15.69
CA THR A 356 47.31 18.83 14.79
C THR A 356 47.27 18.27 13.36
N GLU A 357 47.35 19.14 12.36
CA GLU A 357 47.38 18.75 10.94
C GLU A 357 48.55 17.80 10.61
N ILE A 358 49.68 17.88 11.34
CA ILE A 358 50.90 17.13 11.03
C ILE A 358 51.52 16.39 12.23
N THR A 359 51.03 16.59 13.45
CA THR A 359 51.57 15.93 14.65
C THR A 359 50.50 15.19 15.41
N THR A 360 50.85 14.05 16.02
CA THR A 360 49.99 13.36 16.98
C THR A 360 50.67 13.28 18.34
N GLN A 361 49.89 13.36 19.40
CA GLN A 361 50.35 13.42 20.78
C GLN A 361 49.59 12.42 21.64
N VAL A 362 50.30 11.81 22.59
CA VAL A 362 49.72 10.94 23.62
C VAL A 362 50.34 11.22 24.98
N ILE A 363 49.50 11.32 26.01
CA ILE A 363 49.90 11.37 27.41
C ILE A 363 49.75 9.98 28.00
N LEU A 364 50.84 9.45 28.54
CA LEU A 364 50.90 8.11 29.12
C LEU A 364 51.22 8.18 30.61
N SER A 365 50.54 7.35 31.40
CA SER A 365 50.80 7.13 32.83
C SER A 365 50.98 5.65 33.14
N GLY A 366 51.65 5.37 34.26
CA GLY A 366 51.96 3.99 34.65
C GLY A 366 53.02 3.33 33.76
N CYS A 367 53.51 2.20 34.24
CA CYS A 367 54.22 1.11 33.55
C CYS A 367 54.82 0.20 34.63
N VAL A 368 55.31 -0.98 34.26
CA VAL A 368 56.10 -1.83 35.15
C VAL A 368 57.57 -1.74 34.76
N THR A 369 58.45 -1.58 35.75
CA THR A 369 59.91 -1.56 35.54
C THR A 369 60.37 -2.82 34.80
N GLY A 370 61.22 -2.64 33.78
CA GLY A 370 61.77 -3.71 32.94
C GLY A 370 60.82 -4.24 31.87
N VAL A 371 59.55 -3.85 31.86
CA VAL A 371 58.55 -4.27 30.86
C VAL A 371 58.55 -3.30 29.68
N SER A 372 58.49 -3.85 28.46
CA SER A 372 58.41 -3.09 27.21
C SER A 372 57.00 -3.11 26.64
N TYR A 373 56.47 -1.93 26.34
CA TYR A 373 55.13 -1.70 25.82
C TYR A 373 55.22 -1.15 24.40
N GLY A 374 54.44 -1.70 23.47
CA GLY A 374 54.20 -1.09 22.16
C GLY A 374 53.08 -0.07 22.26
N VAL A 375 53.33 1.15 21.79
CA VAL A 375 52.32 2.22 21.67
C VAL A 375 52.12 2.52 20.20
N THR A 376 50.95 2.16 19.67
CA THR A 376 50.61 2.33 18.26
C THR A 376 49.74 3.56 18.09
N ALA A 377 50.20 4.52 17.29
CA ALA A 377 49.41 5.63 16.78
C ALA A 377 48.79 5.23 15.44
N HIS A 378 47.47 5.33 15.34
CA HIS A 378 46.70 5.18 14.12
C HIS A 378 46.17 6.56 13.71
N ALA A 379 46.71 7.14 12.66
CA ALA A 379 46.29 8.43 12.11
C ALA A 379 45.41 8.22 10.87
N THR A 380 44.32 8.98 10.77
CA THR A 380 43.47 9.08 9.58
C THR A 380 43.55 10.49 9.01
N THR A 381 43.73 10.61 7.69
CA THR A 381 43.82 11.89 6.99
C THR A 381 42.51 12.30 6.33
N GLU A 382 42.41 13.56 5.90
CA GLU A 382 41.23 14.12 5.23
C GLU A 382 40.85 13.35 3.96
N HIS A 383 41.84 12.90 3.19
CA HIS A 383 41.64 12.08 2.00
C HIS A 383 41.51 10.57 2.30
N GLY A 384 41.34 10.20 3.57
CA GLY A 384 41.04 8.83 3.99
C GLY A 384 42.24 7.89 4.02
N ARG A 385 43.48 8.40 4.03
CA ARG A 385 44.66 7.55 4.25
C ARG A 385 44.70 7.13 5.72
N GLN A 386 45.18 5.91 5.96
CA GLN A 386 45.39 5.36 7.29
C GLN A 386 46.86 5.02 7.46
N LEU A 387 47.46 5.54 8.53
CA LEU A 387 48.88 5.38 8.82
C LEU A 387 49.07 4.88 10.24
N ASP A 388 49.82 3.78 10.37
CA ASP A 388 50.14 3.17 11.66
C ASP A 388 51.63 3.30 11.96
N ARG A 389 51.95 3.77 13.18
CA ARG A 389 53.32 3.82 13.70
C ARG A 389 53.36 3.38 15.15
N THR A 390 54.26 2.46 15.45
CA THR A 390 54.46 1.93 16.80
C THR A 390 55.82 2.36 17.34
N PHE A 391 55.83 3.12 18.43
CA PHE A 391 57.02 3.33 19.24
C PHE A 391 56.96 2.48 20.51
N ARG A 392 58.07 2.38 21.26
CA ARG A 392 58.07 1.61 22.51
C ARG A 392 58.39 2.44 23.73
N ILE A 393 57.79 2.03 24.83
CA ILE A 393 58.06 2.50 26.18
C ILE A 393 58.67 1.34 26.98
N VAL A 394 59.72 1.59 27.75
CA VAL A 394 60.26 0.65 28.74
C VAL A 394 60.18 1.28 30.12
N GLY A 395 59.63 0.56 31.10
CA GLY A 395 59.66 1.00 32.49
C GLY A 395 61.09 1.05 33.00
N GLY A 396 61.61 2.23 33.32
CA GLY A 396 62.92 2.42 33.94
C GLY A 396 62.85 2.29 35.47
N GLN A 397 64.02 2.13 36.10
CA GLN A 397 64.24 2.64 37.45
C GLN A 397 65.07 3.90 37.28
N ASN A 398 64.58 5.04 37.75
CA ASN A 398 65.43 6.20 37.98
C ASN A 398 66.13 6.07 39.35
#